data_AF-A0A7W9USQ7-F1
#
_entry.id   AF-A0A7W9USQ7-F1
#
_cell.length_a   1.000
_cell.length_b   1.000
_cell.length_c   1.000
_cell.angle_alpha   90.00
_cell.angle_beta   90.00
_cell.angle_gamma   90.00
#
_symmetry.space_group_name_H-M   'P 1'
#
loop_
_entity.id
_entity.type
_entity.pdbx_description
1 polymer ?
#
loop_
_entity_poly.entity_id
_entity_poly.type
_entity_poly.pdbx_seq_one_letter_code
_entity_poly.pdbx_strand_id
1 'polypeptide(L)'
;MPAHSTPSHLFFLTQPKGNGAVLFSVQGAPRGPELSKIGTFDNRDEPQLLAAALNGALQGGAGALSKVHQCSASLPGPLRKRITDLVGEIEEIYGDAPRSQSARKTARAVTETLERPNVALFSLFSTTVCGDCSACGCAADEDCAKCDVCDSSPDGRGCVNCGTVGVTPRAAFVLHHVLRDLADRTYFTVRSNFWEHSVPDSVETQTDWFLLHCARAYDDLAADLLSGQVPEPRCLAESVALGFALSTIGGLHTESVRADESYRALPASRFDDDWEFLADGVGVFDVGDRARAFLASDVIEDDLWDEWFTPYPGVERRDETRGFRS
;
A
#
# COMPACT_ATOMS: atom_id res chain seq x y z
N MET A 1 40.45 -3.87 7.56
CA MET A 1 39.94 -3.84 6.17
C MET A 1 38.64 -3.04 6.19
N PRO A 2 38.48 -1.98 5.40
CA PRO A 2 37.28 -1.15 5.50
C PRO A 2 36.19 -1.81 4.66
N ALA A 3 35.19 -2.42 5.30
CA ALA A 3 33.93 -2.66 4.64
C ALA A 3 33.27 -1.29 4.46
N HIS A 4 33.30 -0.75 3.24
CA HIS A 4 32.44 0.37 2.88
C HIS A 4 31.00 -0.15 3.03
N SER A 5 30.36 0.13 4.17
CA SER A 5 28.92 -0.07 4.30
C SER A 5 28.28 1.01 3.43
N THR A 6 27.71 0.61 2.30
CA THR A 6 26.82 1.45 1.50
C THR A 6 25.82 2.12 2.44
N PRO A 7 25.61 3.45 2.36
CA PRO A 7 24.68 4.13 3.26
C PRO A 7 23.28 3.53 3.08
N SER A 8 22.76 2.90 4.13
CA SER A 8 21.40 2.38 4.14
C SER A 8 20.44 3.55 4.19
N HIS A 9 19.91 3.90 3.02
CA HIS A 9 18.82 4.84 2.85
C HIS A 9 17.61 4.36 3.66
N LEU A 10 17.08 5.23 4.51
CA LEU A 10 15.97 4.94 5.41
C LEU A 10 14.66 5.54 4.91
N PHE A 11 14.74 6.73 4.32
CA PHE A 11 13.57 7.47 3.85
C PHE A 11 13.97 8.56 2.85
N PHE A 12 13.02 9.00 2.04
CA PHE A 12 13.15 10.09 1.08
C PHE A 12 12.05 11.12 1.32
N LEU A 13 12.41 12.39 1.37
CA LEU A 13 11.48 13.47 1.66
C LEU A 13 11.74 14.70 0.81
N THR A 14 10.71 15.48 0.59
CA THR A 14 10.80 16.74 -0.15
C THR A 14 10.63 17.93 0.75
N GLN A 15 11.41 18.98 0.52
CA GLN A 15 11.22 20.29 1.14
C GLN A 15 10.86 21.31 0.06
N PRO A 16 9.75 22.06 0.18
CA PRO A 16 9.44 23.15 -0.74
C PRO A 16 10.54 24.21 -0.76
N LYS A 17 10.90 24.70 -1.95
CA LYS A 17 11.87 25.79 -2.15
C LYS A 17 11.41 26.73 -3.26
N GLY A 18 10.79 27.84 -2.87
CA GLY A 18 10.16 28.77 -3.84
C GLY A 18 9.04 28.07 -4.60
N ASN A 19 9.09 28.11 -5.94
CA ASN A 19 8.13 27.42 -6.82
C ASN A 19 8.47 25.93 -7.04
N GLY A 20 9.67 25.50 -6.64
CA GLY A 20 10.13 24.13 -6.78
C GLY A 20 10.22 23.39 -5.44
N ALA A 21 10.98 22.30 -5.43
CA ALA A 21 11.27 21.54 -4.22
C ALA A 21 12.67 20.90 -4.26
N VAL A 22 13.18 20.54 -3.07
CA VAL A 22 14.45 19.85 -2.89
C VAL A 22 14.14 18.45 -2.38
N LEU A 23 14.71 17.43 -3.06
CA LEU A 23 14.63 16.05 -2.63
C LEU A 23 15.81 15.72 -1.73
N PHE A 24 15.52 15.11 -0.59
CA PHE A 24 16.49 14.63 0.38
C PHE A 24 16.34 13.13 0.61
N SER A 25 17.44 12.50 1.00
CA SER A 25 17.43 11.18 1.61
C SER A 25 17.83 11.29 3.07
N VAL A 26 17.12 10.55 3.93
CA VAL A 26 17.51 10.23 5.29
C VAL A 26 18.34 8.94 5.23
N GLN A 27 19.58 9.00 5.66
CA GLN A 27 20.51 7.87 5.68
C GLN A 27 20.81 7.46 7.12
N GLY A 28 20.92 6.16 7.38
CA GLY A 28 21.38 5.67 8.68
C GLY A 28 22.88 5.91 8.84
N ALA A 29 23.30 6.70 9.83
CA ALA A 29 24.70 6.87 10.19
C ALA A 29 24.97 6.44 11.66
N PRO A 30 26.22 6.11 12.03
CA PRO A 30 26.57 5.64 13.38
C PRO A 30 26.22 6.61 14.51
N ARG A 31 26.02 7.90 14.18
CA ARG A 31 25.69 8.97 15.13
C ARG A 31 24.21 9.39 15.08
N GLY A 32 23.39 8.68 14.32
CA GLY A 32 21.98 8.99 14.08
C GLY A 32 21.67 9.20 12.60
N PRO A 33 20.39 9.40 12.24
CA PRO A 33 20.00 9.64 10.86
C PRO A 33 20.55 10.98 10.34
N GLU A 34 21.15 10.95 9.15
CA GLU A 34 21.68 12.13 8.47
C GLU A 34 20.85 12.46 7.23
N LEU A 35 20.63 13.76 6.99
CA LEU A 35 19.88 14.23 5.83
C LEU A 35 20.86 14.61 4.71
N SER A 36 20.78 13.91 3.58
CA SER A 36 21.61 14.14 2.41
C SER A 36 20.76 14.70 1.25
N LYS A 37 21.21 15.81 0.67
CA LYS A 37 20.54 16.41 -0.49
C LYS A 37 20.80 15.59 -1.75
N ILE A 38 19.72 15.25 -2.46
CA ILE A 38 19.79 14.52 -3.74
C ILE A 38 19.74 15.50 -4.91
N GLY A 39 18.76 16.39 -4.92
CA GLY A 39 18.49 17.23 -6.09
C GLY A 39 17.55 18.40 -5.81
N THR A 40 17.51 19.35 -6.74
CA THR A 40 16.56 20.47 -6.74
C THR A 40 15.73 20.37 -8.01
N PHE A 41 14.43 20.64 -7.89
CA PHE A 41 13.44 20.51 -8.94
C PHE A 41 12.73 21.84 -9.09
N ASP A 42 12.30 22.13 -10.32
CA ASP A 42 11.66 23.40 -10.66
C ASP A 42 10.15 23.39 -10.37
N ASN A 43 9.56 22.20 -10.20
CA ASN A 43 8.17 21.98 -9.78
C ASN A 43 8.11 21.26 -8.42
N ARG A 44 6.92 21.20 -7.81
CA ARG A 44 6.70 20.55 -6.51
C ARG A 44 6.26 19.10 -6.61
N ASP A 45 5.60 18.72 -7.70
CA ASP A 45 4.90 17.43 -7.81
C ASP A 45 5.86 16.29 -8.19
N GLU A 46 6.76 16.53 -9.14
CA GLU A 46 7.75 15.56 -9.62
C GLU A 46 8.66 15.03 -8.50
N PRO A 47 9.29 15.87 -7.63
CA PRO A 47 10.08 15.36 -6.52
C PRO A 47 9.26 14.63 -5.46
N GLN A 48 7.98 14.97 -5.27
CA GLN A 48 7.11 14.29 -4.32
C GLN A 48 6.79 12.88 -4.79
N LEU A 49 6.43 12.73 -6.06
CA LEU A 49 6.20 11.44 -6.69
C LEU A 49 7.48 10.58 -6.69
N LEU A 50 8.63 11.20 -6.97
CA LEU A 50 9.92 10.50 -6.94
C LEU A 50 10.30 10.08 -5.51
N ALA A 51 10.09 10.92 -4.50
CA ALA A 51 10.31 10.57 -3.10
C ALA A 51 9.42 9.39 -2.69
N ALA A 52 8.14 9.43 -3.06
CA ALA A 52 7.20 8.36 -2.82
C ALA A 52 7.66 7.05 -3.49
N ALA A 53 8.04 7.08 -4.76
CA ALA A 53 8.52 5.91 -5.49
C ALA A 53 9.79 5.32 -4.89
N LEU A 54 10.74 6.15 -4.48
CA LEU A 54 11.94 5.70 -3.77
C LEU A 54 11.62 5.10 -2.39
N ASN A 55 10.66 5.67 -1.66
CA ASN A 55 10.20 5.10 -0.37
C ASN A 55 9.47 3.78 -0.53
N GLY A 56 8.62 3.65 -1.56
CA GLY A 56 7.99 2.37 -1.92
C GLY A 56 9.04 1.35 -2.31
N ALA A 57 10.04 1.76 -3.09
CA ALA A 57 11.17 0.90 -3.46
C ALA A 57 11.96 0.44 -2.23
N LEU A 58 12.21 1.29 -1.22
CA LEU A 58 12.84 0.91 0.06
C LEU A 58 12.02 -0.08 0.91
N GLN A 59 10.72 -0.16 0.67
CA GLN A 59 9.81 -1.07 1.35
C GLN A 59 9.56 -2.36 0.53
N GLY A 60 10.12 -2.46 -0.67
CA GLY A 60 9.96 -3.61 -1.57
C GLY A 60 8.72 -3.54 -2.46
N GLY A 61 8.10 -2.35 -2.60
CA GLY A 61 6.92 -2.06 -3.41
C GLY A 61 6.97 -2.71 -4.79
N ALA A 62 5.96 -3.53 -5.13
CA ALA A 62 5.83 -4.07 -6.48
C ALA A 62 5.69 -2.90 -7.48
N GLY A 63 6.52 -2.88 -8.53
CA GLY A 63 6.52 -1.80 -9.54
C GLY A 63 7.12 -0.46 -9.10
N ALA A 64 7.50 -0.28 -7.82
CA ALA A 64 8.05 0.98 -7.34
C ALA A 64 9.34 1.39 -8.05
N LEU A 65 10.25 0.44 -8.32
CA LEU A 65 11.48 0.70 -9.09
C LEU A 65 11.19 1.09 -10.54
N SER A 66 10.21 0.45 -11.18
CA SER A 66 9.76 0.84 -12.52
C SER A 66 9.22 2.27 -12.52
N LYS A 67 8.50 2.66 -11.47
CA LYS A 67 8.02 4.03 -11.28
C LYS A 67 9.16 5.02 -11.07
N VAL A 68 10.20 4.67 -10.30
CA VAL A 68 11.41 5.50 -10.15
C VAL A 68 12.10 5.72 -11.50
N HIS A 69 12.21 4.69 -12.34
CA HIS A 69 12.76 4.82 -13.69
C HIS A 69 11.91 5.74 -14.58
N GLN A 70 10.59 5.59 -14.54
CA GLN A 70 9.67 6.45 -15.28
C GLN A 70 9.82 7.93 -14.84
N CYS A 71 9.76 8.19 -13.53
CA CYS A 71 9.89 9.55 -12.97
C CYS A 71 11.27 10.17 -13.21
N SER A 72 12.32 9.35 -13.40
CA SER A 72 13.67 9.85 -13.63
C SER A 72 14.03 10.04 -15.11
N ALA A 73 13.21 9.52 -16.05
CA ALA A 73 13.47 9.58 -17.48
C ALA A 73 13.44 11.01 -18.06
N SER A 74 12.70 11.93 -17.45
CA SER A 74 12.63 13.37 -17.80
C SER A 74 13.76 14.19 -17.16
N LEU A 75 14.42 13.68 -16.12
CA LEU A 75 15.31 14.48 -15.28
C LEU A 75 16.63 14.85 -15.98
N PRO A 76 17.26 15.99 -15.60
CA PRO A 76 18.57 16.37 -16.09
C PRO A 76 19.63 15.29 -15.83
N GLY A 77 20.57 15.12 -16.76
CA GLY A 77 21.58 14.04 -16.73
C GLY A 77 22.27 13.79 -15.38
N PRO A 78 22.77 14.83 -14.67
CA PRO A 78 23.40 14.64 -13.36
C PRO A 78 22.44 14.11 -12.29
N LEU A 79 21.19 14.58 -12.29
CA LEU A 79 20.17 14.16 -11.33
C LEU A 79 19.67 12.76 -11.66
N ARG A 80 19.39 12.50 -12.95
CA ARG A 80 19.02 11.17 -13.45
C ARG A 80 20.07 10.12 -13.05
N LYS A 81 21.34 10.39 -13.32
CA LYS A 81 22.45 9.50 -12.92
C LYS A 81 22.42 9.21 -11.42
N ARG A 82 22.25 10.25 -10.60
CA ARG A 82 22.20 10.07 -9.14
C ARG A 82 21.01 9.24 -8.68
N ILE A 83 19.85 9.38 -9.31
CA ILE A 83 18.69 8.53 -9.03
C ILE A 83 18.94 7.09 -9.49
N THR A 84 19.58 6.89 -10.65
CA THR A 84 19.96 5.55 -11.13
C THR A 84 20.96 4.87 -10.19
N ASP A 85 21.96 5.61 -9.69
CA ASP A 85 22.92 5.09 -8.71
C ASP A 85 22.19 4.66 -7.41
N LEU A 86 21.24 5.48 -6.92
CA LEU A 86 20.41 5.13 -5.76
C LEU A 86 19.55 3.87 -5.98
N VAL A 87 18.97 3.71 -7.16
CA VAL A 87 18.22 2.50 -7.50
C VAL A 87 19.12 1.27 -7.44
N GLY A 88 20.32 1.36 -8.01
CA GLY A 88 21.30 0.27 -7.95
C GLY A 88 21.69 -0.10 -6.50
N GLU A 89 21.83 0.90 -5.62
CA GLU A 89 22.09 0.66 -4.20
C GLU A 89 20.92 -0.07 -3.51
N ILE A 90 19.67 0.28 -3.82
CA ILE A 90 18.47 -0.38 -3.28
C ILE A 90 18.38 -1.83 -3.78
N GLU A 91 18.61 -2.04 -5.08
CA GLU A 91 18.59 -3.38 -5.70
C GLU A 91 19.70 -4.27 -5.13
N GLU A 92 20.90 -3.74 -4.90
CA GLU A 92 22.01 -4.48 -4.28
C GLU A 92 21.65 -4.95 -2.87
N ILE A 93 21.02 -4.10 -2.05
CA ILE A 93 20.52 -4.46 -0.72
C ILE A 93 19.48 -5.59 -0.81
N TYR A 94 18.69 -5.61 -1.88
CA TYR A 94 17.64 -6.62 -2.09
C TYR A 94 18.13 -7.94 -2.69
N GLY A 95 19.34 -7.98 -3.24
CA GLY A 95 19.99 -9.23 -3.63
C GLY A 95 20.38 -10.13 -2.45
N ASP A 96 20.43 -9.58 -1.22
CA ASP A 96 20.76 -10.29 0.02
C ASP A 96 19.52 -10.41 0.94
N ALA A 97 18.93 -11.60 1.01
CA ALA A 97 17.65 -11.82 1.69
C ALA A 97 17.63 -11.34 3.16
N PRO A 98 18.57 -11.72 4.05
CA PRO A 98 18.66 -11.17 5.41
C PRO A 98 18.76 -9.64 5.48
N ARG A 99 19.58 -9.02 4.61
CA ARG A 99 19.74 -7.56 4.59
C ARG A 99 18.50 -6.85 4.08
N SER A 100 17.86 -7.40 3.05
CA SER A 100 16.63 -6.88 2.47
C SER A 100 15.51 -6.80 3.50
N GLN A 101 15.34 -7.84 4.32
CA GLN A 101 14.30 -7.92 5.34
C GLN A 101 14.53 -6.86 6.43
N SER A 102 15.76 -6.74 6.92
CA SER A 102 16.12 -5.71 7.91
C SER A 102 15.94 -4.28 7.37
N ALA A 103 16.30 -4.05 6.11
CA ALA A 103 16.16 -2.74 5.47
C ALA A 103 14.69 -2.35 5.31
N ARG A 104 13.85 -3.26 4.81
CA ARG A 104 12.39 -3.05 4.66
C ARG A 104 11.72 -2.76 5.98
N LYS A 105 12.03 -3.55 7.02
CA LYS A 105 11.48 -3.35 8.37
C LYS A 105 11.81 -1.94 8.89
N THR A 106 13.05 -1.51 8.72
CA THR A 106 13.50 -0.20 9.18
C THR A 106 12.84 0.95 8.40
N ALA A 107 12.79 0.85 7.06
CA ALA A 107 12.15 1.85 6.21
C ALA A 107 10.64 1.99 6.50
N ARG A 108 9.97 0.86 6.76
CA ARG A 108 8.56 0.83 7.15
C ARG A 108 8.31 1.55 8.47
N ALA A 109 9.09 1.21 9.50
CA ALA A 109 8.98 1.86 10.81
C ALA A 109 9.20 3.38 10.74
N VAL A 110 10.16 3.84 9.92
CA VAL A 110 10.41 5.28 9.72
C VAL A 110 9.25 5.95 8.99
N THR A 111 8.68 5.29 7.98
CA THR A 111 7.52 5.78 7.23
C THR A 111 6.30 5.92 8.13
N GLU A 112 6.01 4.89 8.94
CA GLU A 112 4.92 4.90 9.92
C GLU A 112 5.06 6.05 10.93
N THR A 113 6.28 6.30 11.42
CA THR A 113 6.55 7.35 12.41
C THR A 113 6.41 8.77 11.83
N LEU A 114 6.54 8.95 10.52
CA LEU A 114 6.47 10.26 9.87
C LEU A 114 5.04 10.72 9.52
N GLU A 115 4.01 9.93 9.88
CA GLU A 115 2.57 10.23 10.07
C GLU A 115 1.84 11.16 9.08
N ARG A 116 2.42 11.52 7.93
CA ARG A 116 1.67 12.16 6.84
C ARG A 116 1.41 11.12 5.77
N PRO A 117 0.14 10.73 5.53
CA PRO A 117 -0.18 9.90 4.38
C PRO A 117 0.25 10.68 3.15
N ASN A 118 1.39 10.28 2.60
CA ASN A 118 1.92 10.90 1.41
C ASN A 118 1.06 10.35 0.28
N VAL A 119 0.03 11.09 -0.11
CA VAL A 119 -0.93 10.73 -1.18
C VAL A 119 -0.20 10.23 -2.42
N ALA A 120 1.00 10.76 -2.69
CA ALA A 120 1.89 10.32 -3.75
C ALA A 120 2.32 8.84 -3.70
N LEU A 121 2.27 8.17 -2.53
CA LEU A 121 2.53 6.73 -2.39
C LEU A 121 1.43 5.89 -3.03
N PHE A 122 0.18 6.38 -3.05
CA PHE A 122 -0.89 5.67 -3.75
C PHE A 122 -0.73 5.77 -5.27
N SER A 123 -0.03 6.78 -5.78
CA SER A 123 0.35 6.87 -7.20
C SER A 123 1.39 5.82 -7.63
N LEU A 124 1.87 4.96 -6.72
CA LEU A 124 2.71 3.80 -7.04
C LEU A 124 1.90 2.61 -7.56
N PHE A 125 0.62 2.54 -7.19
CA PHE A 125 -0.30 1.57 -7.76
C PHE A 125 -0.50 1.84 -9.24
N SER A 126 -0.67 0.79 -10.02
CA SER A 126 -0.90 0.93 -11.45
C SER A 126 -2.34 1.33 -11.74
N THR A 127 -2.56 2.26 -12.64
CA THR A 127 -3.92 2.58 -13.13
C THR A 127 -4.46 1.48 -14.05
N THR A 128 -3.57 0.79 -14.78
CA THR A 128 -3.87 -0.38 -15.63
C THR A 128 -2.63 -1.27 -15.77
N VAL A 129 -2.79 -2.48 -16.31
CA VAL A 129 -1.65 -3.36 -16.70
C VAL A 129 -1.56 -3.46 -18.23
N CYS A 130 -1.87 -2.36 -18.93
CA CYS A 130 -1.78 -2.31 -20.38
C CYS A 130 -0.32 -2.17 -20.82
N GLY A 131 0.44 -3.28 -20.86
CA GLY A 131 1.77 -3.30 -21.47
C GLY A 131 1.65 -3.51 -22.98
N ASP A 132 2.06 -2.53 -23.78
CA ASP A 132 2.16 -2.59 -25.25
C ASP A 132 1.00 -3.35 -25.93
N CYS A 133 -0.24 -3.05 -25.55
CA CYS A 133 -1.40 -3.73 -26.13
C CYS A 133 -1.48 -3.41 -27.63
N SER A 134 -1.19 -4.41 -28.46
CA SER A 134 -1.22 -4.29 -29.93
C SER A 134 -2.57 -3.86 -30.51
N ALA A 135 -3.65 -3.99 -29.73
CA ALA A 135 -5.01 -3.64 -30.16
C ALA A 135 -5.37 -2.17 -29.93
N CYS A 136 -4.90 -1.54 -28.84
CA CYS A 136 -5.21 -0.13 -28.54
C CYS A 136 -4.01 0.81 -28.63
N GLY A 137 -2.79 0.29 -28.75
CA GLY A 137 -1.57 1.10 -28.86
C GLY A 137 -1.30 1.99 -27.64
N CYS A 138 -1.99 1.76 -26.52
CA CYS A 138 -1.76 2.49 -25.27
C CYS A 138 -0.38 2.13 -24.73
N ALA A 139 0.37 3.16 -24.33
CA ALA A 139 1.56 2.98 -23.51
C ALA A 139 1.14 2.61 -22.07
N ALA A 140 2.03 1.98 -21.31
CA ALA A 140 1.77 1.47 -19.95
C ALA A 140 1.36 2.53 -18.92
N ASP A 141 1.44 3.81 -19.28
CA ASP A 141 1.06 4.97 -18.47
C ASP A 141 -0.31 5.56 -18.83
N GLU A 142 -0.92 5.14 -19.94
CA GLU A 142 -2.25 5.56 -20.35
C GLU A 142 -3.30 4.52 -19.97
N ASP A 143 -4.37 4.97 -19.31
CA ASP A 143 -5.52 4.11 -19.02
C ASP A 143 -6.17 3.63 -20.32
N CYS A 144 -6.32 2.32 -20.48
CA CYS A 144 -7.05 1.70 -21.58
C CYS A 144 -8.57 1.91 -21.50
N ALA A 145 -9.04 2.84 -20.67
CA ALA A 145 -10.43 3.32 -20.61
C ALA A 145 -11.03 3.66 -21.98
N LYS A 146 -10.22 4.03 -22.99
CA LYS A 146 -10.69 4.30 -24.36
C LYS A 146 -10.48 3.14 -25.35
N CYS A 147 -10.11 1.95 -24.86
CA CYS A 147 -9.92 0.78 -25.71
C CYS A 147 -11.27 0.14 -26.02
N ASP A 148 -11.73 0.28 -27.28
CA ASP A 148 -12.97 -0.34 -27.77
C ASP A 148 -13.00 -1.87 -27.56
N VAL A 149 -11.85 -2.54 -27.60
CA VAL A 149 -11.75 -4.00 -27.39
C VAL A 149 -11.93 -4.39 -25.93
N CYS A 150 -11.37 -3.59 -25.00
CA CYS A 150 -11.58 -3.80 -23.56
C CYS A 150 -13.01 -3.46 -23.14
N ASP A 151 -13.64 -2.51 -23.82
CA ASP A 151 -15.03 -2.11 -23.61
C ASP A 151 -16.02 -3.16 -24.15
N SER A 152 -15.66 -3.81 -25.27
CA SER A 152 -16.47 -4.85 -25.91
C SER A 152 -16.29 -6.26 -25.31
N SER A 153 -15.44 -6.41 -24.29
CA SER A 153 -15.24 -7.67 -23.58
C SER A 153 -16.53 -8.08 -22.87
N PRO A 154 -16.91 -9.38 -22.83
CA PRO A 154 -18.15 -9.83 -22.19
C PRO A 154 -18.31 -9.35 -20.74
N ASP A 155 -17.18 -9.21 -20.05
CA ASP A 155 -17.13 -8.81 -18.65
C ASP A 155 -16.75 -7.33 -18.47
N GLY A 156 -16.43 -6.61 -19.55
CA GLY A 156 -15.91 -5.23 -19.48
C GLY A 156 -14.61 -5.12 -18.65
N ARG A 157 -13.88 -6.23 -18.48
CA ARG A 157 -12.73 -6.32 -17.56
C ARG A 157 -11.38 -6.43 -18.27
N GLY A 158 -11.33 -6.01 -19.53
CA GLY A 158 -10.11 -5.98 -20.34
C GLY A 158 -10.13 -6.96 -21.52
N CYS A 159 -9.12 -6.89 -22.37
CA CYS A 159 -8.88 -7.83 -23.46
C CYS A 159 -7.69 -8.75 -23.12
N VAL A 160 -7.56 -9.90 -23.80
CA VAL A 160 -6.47 -10.88 -23.57
C VAL A 160 -5.07 -10.27 -23.69
N ASN A 161 -4.95 -9.13 -24.38
CA ASN A 161 -3.69 -8.41 -24.57
C ASN A 161 -3.40 -7.36 -23.48
N CYS A 162 -4.38 -7.02 -22.65
CA CYS A 162 -4.16 -6.20 -21.45
C CYS A 162 -3.91 -7.15 -20.28
N GLY A 163 -2.86 -6.91 -19.48
CA GLY A 163 -2.59 -7.74 -18.31
C GLY A 163 -3.72 -7.67 -17.27
N THR A 164 -3.68 -8.58 -16.29
CA THR A 164 -4.64 -8.60 -15.18
C THR A 164 -4.58 -7.29 -14.41
N VAL A 165 -5.71 -6.60 -14.29
CA VAL A 165 -5.84 -5.34 -13.57
C VAL A 165 -5.54 -5.56 -12.09
N GLY A 166 -4.57 -4.82 -11.54
CA GLY A 166 -4.28 -4.79 -10.10
C GLY A 166 -5.10 -3.73 -9.35
N VAL A 167 -4.80 -3.52 -8.06
CA VAL A 167 -5.44 -2.44 -7.27
C VAL A 167 -5.03 -1.10 -7.86
N THR A 168 -6.02 -0.24 -8.17
CA THR A 168 -5.77 1.11 -8.71
C THR A 168 -5.34 2.08 -7.60
N PRO A 169 -4.68 3.22 -7.90
CA PRO A 169 -4.35 4.24 -6.91
C PRO A 169 -5.53 4.69 -6.04
N ARG A 170 -6.68 4.92 -6.68
CA ARG A 170 -7.89 5.40 -6.00
C ARG A 170 -8.58 4.30 -5.20
N ALA A 171 -8.59 3.06 -5.69
CA ALA A 171 -9.06 1.91 -4.92
C ALA A 171 -8.16 1.68 -3.69
N ALA A 172 -6.84 1.71 -3.85
CA ALA A 172 -5.89 1.60 -2.74
C ALA A 172 -6.10 2.70 -1.69
N PHE A 173 -6.32 3.95 -2.13
CA PHE A 173 -6.60 5.08 -1.25
C PHE A 173 -7.91 4.88 -0.46
N VAL A 174 -8.99 4.50 -1.14
CA VAL A 174 -10.29 4.24 -0.49
C VAL A 174 -10.17 3.11 0.52
N LEU A 175 -9.59 1.97 0.13
CA LEU A 175 -9.44 0.83 1.03
C LEU A 175 -8.57 1.18 2.24
N HIS A 176 -7.49 1.94 2.05
CA HIS A 176 -6.65 2.41 3.14
C HIS A 176 -7.47 3.22 4.16
N HIS A 177 -8.27 4.18 3.69
CA HIS A 177 -9.11 4.99 4.57
C HIS A 177 -10.16 4.17 5.30
N VAL A 178 -10.80 3.21 4.62
CA VAL A 178 -11.78 2.30 5.25
C VAL A 178 -11.13 1.44 6.33
N LEU A 179 -9.97 0.83 6.04
CA LEU A 179 -9.24 0.04 7.03
C LEU A 179 -8.85 0.89 8.25
N ARG A 180 -8.39 2.12 8.03
CA ARG A 180 -8.02 3.05 9.10
C ARG A 180 -9.21 3.47 9.96
N ASP A 181 -10.34 3.77 9.33
CA ASP A 181 -11.58 4.11 10.03
C ASP A 181 -12.08 2.92 10.86
N LEU A 182 -12.07 1.70 10.32
CA LEU A 182 -12.41 0.48 11.08
C LEU A 182 -11.45 0.24 12.25
N ALA A 183 -10.15 0.45 12.06
CA ALA A 183 -9.17 0.37 13.15
C ALA A 183 -9.48 1.38 14.26
N ASP A 184 -9.69 2.65 13.90
CA ASP A 184 -9.96 3.73 14.84
C ASP A 184 -11.27 3.49 15.62
N ARG A 185 -12.34 3.03 14.95
CA ARG A 185 -13.60 2.65 15.60
C ARG A 185 -13.44 1.45 16.53
N THR A 186 -12.66 0.44 16.13
CA THR A 186 -12.39 -0.73 16.99
C THR A 186 -11.60 -0.32 18.24
N TYR A 187 -10.58 0.53 18.10
CA TYR A 187 -9.86 1.10 19.25
C TYR A 187 -10.78 1.93 20.13
N PHE A 188 -11.67 2.72 19.53
CA PHE A 188 -12.65 3.51 20.27
C PHE A 188 -13.60 2.62 21.07
N THR A 189 -14.15 1.57 20.46
CA THR A 189 -15.03 0.60 21.14
C THR A 189 -14.41 0.03 22.40
N VAL A 190 -13.15 -0.42 22.33
CA VAL A 190 -12.45 -0.98 23.51
C VAL A 190 -12.27 0.07 24.62
N ARG A 191 -12.06 1.34 24.26
CA ARG A 191 -11.79 2.42 25.24
C ARG A 191 -13.05 3.02 25.83
N SER A 192 -14.10 3.16 25.04
CA SER A 192 -15.34 3.84 25.41
C SER A 192 -16.43 2.87 25.85
N ASN A 193 -16.26 1.57 25.60
CA ASN A 193 -17.31 0.55 25.70
C ASN A 193 -18.55 0.90 24.86
N PHE A 194 -18.37 1.67 23.77
CA PHE A 194 -19.41 2.03 22.83
C PHE A 194 -19.18 1.32 21.49
N TRP A 195 -20.16 0.52 21.08
CA TRP A 195 -20.07 -0.28 19.86
C TRP A 195 -20.28 0.58 18.61
N GLU A 196 -19.36 0.49 17.65
CA GLU A 196 -19.38 1.25 16.39
C GLU A 196 -19.30 0.36 15.13
N HIS A 197 -19.82 -0.88 15.20
CA HIS A 197 -19.90 -1.83 14.06
C HIS A 197 -18.59 -1.90 13.24
N SER A 198 -17.48 -2.13 13.94
CA SER A 198 -16.12 -2.04 13.39
C SER A 198 -15.44 -3.40 13.17
N VAL A 199 -16.05 -4.48 13.64
CA VAL A 199 -15.69 -5.87 13.35
C VAL A 199 -16.98 -6.65 13.03
N PRO A 200 -16.90 -7.84 12.42
CA PRO A 200 -18.08 -8.69 12.22
C PRO A 200 -18.85 -8.93 13.54
N ASP A 201 -20.17 -8.98 13.48
CA ASP A 201 -21.03 -9.16 14.67
C ASP A 201 -20.65 -10.39 15.50
N SER A 202 -20.17 -11.44 14.83
CA SER A 202 -19.72 -12.68 15.45
C SER A 202 -18.46 -12.52 16.31
N VAL A 203 -17.72 -11.40 16.16
CA VAL A 203 -16.54 -11.02 16.94
C VAL A 203 -16.89 -10.01 18.05
N GLU A 204 -18.07 -9.38 18.02
CA GLU A 204 -18.45 -8.28 18.93
C GLU A 204 -18.30 -8.64 20.41
N THR A 205 -18.64 -9.88 20.79
CA THR A 205 -18.63 -10.33 22.19
C THR A 205 -17.26 -10.80 22.69
N GLN A 206 -16.22 -10.68 21.88
CA GLN A 206 -14.87 -11.10 22.25
C GLN A 206 -14.21 -10.13 23.24
N THR A 207 -13.13 -10.58 23.85
CA THR A 207 -12.39 -9.78 24.85
C THR A 207 -11.76 -8.52 24.26
N ASP A 208 -11.53 -7.50 25.09
CA ASP A 208 -10.78 -6.28 24.69
C ASP A 208 -9.44 -6.60 24.02
N TRP A 209 -8.72 -7.59 24.53
CA TRP A 209 -7.46 -8.06 23.94
C TRP A 209 -7.67 -8.50 22.49
N PHE A 210 -8.73 -9.28 22.22
CA PHE A 210 -9.07 -9.76 20.90
C PHE A 210 -9.41 -8.60 19.95
N LEU A 211 -10.27 -7.68 20.39
CA LEU A 211 -10.68 -6.52 19.62
C LEU A 211 -9.50 -5.59 19.29
N LEU A 212 -8.56 -5.40 20.23
CA LEU A 212 -7.34 -4.63 19.99
C LEU A 212 -6.45 -5.28 18.92
N HIS A 213 -6.40 -6.60 18.85
CA HIS A 213 -5.67 -7.31 17.78
C HIS A 213 -6.42 -7.25 16.44
N CYS A 214 -7.75 -7.23 16.43
CA CYS A 214 -8.52 -6.92 15.22
C CYS A 214 -8.22 -5.50 14.71
N ALA A 215 -8.21 -4.50 15.60
CA ALA A 215 -7.83 -3.13 15.25
C ALA A 215 -6.41 -3.08 14.65
N ARG A 216 -5.48 -3.86 15.22
CA ARG A 216 -4.11 -3.97 14.71
C ARG A 216 -4.05 -4.62 13.33
N ALA A 217 -4.85 -5.66 13.07
CA ALA A 217 -4.92 -6.31 11.76
C ALA A 217 -5.35 -5.31 10.67
N TYR A 218 -6.32 -4.44 10.94
CA TYR A 218 -6.69 -3.36 10.02
C TYR A 218 -5.53 -2.39 9.77
N ASP A 219 -4.83 -1.94 10.82
CA ASP A 219 -3.66 -1.07 10.66
C ASP A 219 -2.54 -1.74 9.84
N ASP A 220 -2.32 -3.05 10.01
CA ASP A 220 -1.29 -3.79 9.28
C ASP A 220 -1.59 -3.88 7.77
N LEU A 221 -2.85 -4.13 7.41
CA LEU A 221 -3.32 -4.10 6.02
C LEU A 221 -3.27 -2.67 5.44
N ALA A 222 -3.65 -1.67 6.23
CA ALA A 222 -3.58 -0.27 5.83
C ALA A 222 -2.12 0.17 5.60
N ALA A 223 -1.18 -0.36 6.38
CA ALA A 223 0.25 -0.14 6.22
C ALA A 223 0.83 -0.84 4.98
N ASP A 224 0.25 -1.96 4.53
CA ASP A 224 0.63 -2.58 3.24
C ASP A 224 0.28 -1.61 2.10
N LEU A 225 -0.92 -1.03 2.11
CA LEU A 225 -1.33 -0.05 1.10
C LEU A 225 -0.47 1.21 1.09
N LEU A 226 -0.13 1.75 2.27
CA LEU A 226 0.79 2.90 2.36
C LEU A 226 2.19 2.58 1.84
N SER A 227 2.62 1.32 1.90
CA SER A 227 3.89 0.87 1.33
C SER A 227 3.85 0.66 -0.19
N GLY A 228 2.70 0.91 -0.83
CA GLY A 228 2.48 0.67 -2.26
C GLY A 228 2.26 -0.80 -2.60
N GLN A 229 1.88 -1.61 -1.61
CA GLN A 229 1.64 -3.05 -1.78
C GLN A 229 0.16 -3.36 -1.73
N VAL A 230 -0.24 -4.39 -2.48
CA VAL A 230 -1.53 -5.04 -2.25
C VAL A 230 -1.49 -5.68 -0.85
N PRO A 231 -2.52 -5.50 0.00
CA PRO A 231 -2.60 -6.18 1.28
C PRO A 231 -2.52 -7.69 1.10
N GLU A 232 -1.58 -8.32 1.82
CA GLU A 232 -1.39 -9.77 1.84
C GLU A 232 -1.68 -10.27 3.26
N PRO A 233 -2.87 -10.83 3.51
CA PRO A 233 -3.21 -11.36 4.82
C PRO A 233 -2.25 -12.45 5.28
N ARG A 234 -1.72 -12.30 6.49
CA ARG A 234 -0.76 -13.24 7.08
C ARG A 234 -1.35 -14.24 8.07
N CYS A 235 -2.61 -14.04 8.43
CA CYS A 235 -3.39 -14.91 9.31
C CYS A 235 -4.89 -14.78 9.01
N LEU A 236 -5.71 -15.59 9.67
CA LEU A 236 -7.16 -15.57 9.52
C LEU A 236 -7.75 -14.21 9.94
N ALA A 237 -7.23 -13.60 11.01
CA ALA A 237 -7.66 -12.27 11.46
C ALA A 237 -7.51 -11.20 10.39
N GLU A 238 -6.35 -11.12 9.74
CA GLU A 238 -6.11 -10.18 8.63
C GLU A 238 -7.01 -10.49 7.43
N SER A 239 -7.28 -11.76 7.17
CA SER A 239 -8.11 -12.18 6.05
C SER A 239 -9.56 -11.76 6.26
N VAL A 240 -10.09 -11.98 7.46
CA VAL A 240 -11.44 -11.55 7.86
C VAL A 240 -11.53 -10.04 7.93
N ALA A 241 -10.53 -9.36 8.46
CA ALA A 241 -10.45 -7.90 8.47
C ALA A 241 -10.52 -7.31 7.04
N LEU A 242 -9.73 -7.86 6.11
CA LEU A 242 -9.75 -7.43 4.72
C LEU A 242 -11.12 -7.66 4.06
N GLY A 243 -11.70 -8.86 4.23
CA GLY A 243 -13.01 -9.19 3.68
C GLY A 243 -14.13 -8.32 4.26
N PHE A 244 -14.11 -8.07 5.58
CA PHE A 244 -15.06 -7.18 6.23
C PHE A 244 -14.92 -5.76 5.70
N ALA A 245 -13.69 -5.22 5.64
CA ALA A 245 -13.45 -3.88 5.09
C ALA A 245 -14.00 -3.73 3.68
N LEU A 246 -13.73 -4.70 2.79
CA LEU A 246 -14.27 -4.70 1.42
C LEU A 246 -15.80 -4.70 1.39
N SER A 247 -16.46 -5.46 2.28
CA SER A 247 -17.92 -5.49 2.39
C SER A 247 -18.56 -4.18 2.86
N THR A 248 -17.80 -3.33 3.56
CA THR A 248 -18.27 -2.03 4.06
C THR A 248 -18.12 -0.88 3.05
N ILE A 249 -17.50 -1.14 1.90
CA ILE A 249 -17.28 -0.13 0.86
C ILE A 249 -18.60 0.21 0.18
N GLY A 250 -18.87 1.51 0.02
CA GLY A 250 -20.08 2.01 -0.66
C GLY A 250 -21.02 2.84 0.21
N GLY A 251 -20.62 3.14 1.46
CA GLY A 251 -21.37 4.04 2.36
C GLY A 251 -20.91 5.50 2.36
N LEU A 252 -21.55 6.31 3.21
CA LEU A 252 -21.26 7.76 3.39
C LEU A 252 -19.77 8.06 3.67
N HIS A 253 -19.07 7.18 4.38
CA HIS A 253 -17.64 7.33 4.62
C HIS A 253 -16.84 7.30 3.32
N THR A 254 -17.11 6.31 2.46
CA THR A 254 -16.48 6.20 1.14
C THR A 254 -16.79 7.42 0.27
N GLU A 255 -18.02 7.94 0.32
CA GLU A 255 -18.38 9.17 -0.40
C GLU A 255 -17.57 10.39 0.09
N SER A 256 -17.39 10.51 1.41
CA SER A 256 -16.55 11.56 2.00
C SER A 256 -15.09 11.44 1.56
N VAL A 257 -14.54 10.22 1.51
CA VAL A 257 -13.18 9.96 1.02
C VAL A 257 -13.05 10.36 -0.45
N ARG A 258 -14.04 10.04 -1.30
CA ARG A 258 -14.06 10.43 -2.73
C ARG A 258 -14.22 11.94 -2.94
N ALA A 259 -14.79 12.64 -1.97
CA ALA A 259 -14.92 14.10 -2.01
C ALA A 259 -13.59 14.82 -1.71
N ASP A 260 -12.63 14.13 -1.10
CA ASP A 260 -11.31 14.68 -0.74
C ASP A 260 -10.51 15.10 -1.99
N GLU A 261 -9.82 16.24 -1.89
CA GLU A 261 -8.98 16.76 -2.98
C GLU A 261 -7.82 15.80 -3.30
N SER A 262 -7.28 15.13 -2.28
CA SER A 262 -6.21 14.14 -2.39
C SER A 262 -6.64 12.96 -3.25
N TYR A 263 -7.85 12.44 -3.04
CA TYR A 263 -8.41 11.37 -3.86
C TYR A 263 -8.54 11.80 -5.33
N ARG A 264 -9.05 13.02 -5.56
CA ARG A 264 -9.24 13.55 -6.92
C ARG A 264 -7.93 13.80 -7.65
N ALA A 265 -6.88 14.15 -6.93
CA ALA A 265 -5.53 14.33 -7.47
C ALA A 265 -4.86 13.02 -7.89
N LEU A 266 -5.33 11.86 -7.38
CA LEU A 266 -4.81 10.57 -7.81
C LEU A 266 -5.24 10.24 -9.25
N PRO A 267 -4.38 9.52 -10.01
CA PRO A 267 -4.72 9.03 -11.33
C PRO A 267 -6.04 8.24 -11.32
N ALA A 268 -6.93 8.57 -12.26
CA ALA A 268 -8.20 7.88 -12.44
C ALA A 268 -8.01 6.57 -13.21
N SER A 269 -8.84 5.58 -12.90
CA SER A 269 -8.96 4.33 -13.66
C SER A 269 -10.43 3.93 -13.81
N ARG A 270 -10.79 3.28 -14.92
CA ARG A 270 -12.11 2.66 -15.09
C ARG A 270 -12.46 1.62 -14.01
N PHE A 271 -11.46 1.09 -13.30
CA PHE A 271 -11.61 0.06 -12.28
C PHE A 271 -11.66 0.61 -10.85
N ASP A 272 -11.66 1.94 -10.66
CA ASP A 272 -11.62 2.57 -9.33
C ASP A 272 -12.79 2.19 -8.41
N ASP A 273 -13.93 1.80 -9.01
CA ASP A 273 -15.16 1.45 -8.31
C ASP A 273 -15.63 0.00 -8.55
N ASP A 274 -14.85 -0.83 -9.26
CA ASP A 274 -15.18 -2.24 -9.51
C ASP A 274 -14.75 -3.13 -8.33
N TRP A 275 -15.35 -2.86 -7.16
CA TRP A 275 -15.03 -3.57 -5.91
C TRP A 275 -15.42 -5.05 -5.94
N GLU A 276 -16.44 -5.39 -6.73
CA GLU A 276 -16.83 -6.79 -6.97
C GLU A 276 -15.67 -7.54 -7.63
N PHE A 277 -15.08 -6.98 -8.71
CA PHE A 277 -13.89 -7.55 -9.34
C PHE A 277 -12.69 -7.62 -8.39
N LEU A 278 -12.45 -6.56 -7.62
CA LEU A 278 -11.30 -6.52 -6.71
C LEU A 278 -11.38 -7.58 -5.59
N ALA A 279 -12.60 -7.95 -5.15
CA ALA A 279 -12.84 -8.84 -4.01
C ALA A 279 -13.16 -10.31 -4.36
N ASP A 280 -13.53 -10.63 -5.60
CA ASP A 280 -13.96 -11.99 -6.00
C ASP A 280 -12.80 -13.02 -5.96
N GLY A 281 -13.11 -14.33 -6.05
CA GLY A 281 -12.17 -15.46 -5.94
C GLY A 281 -11.07 -15.54 -7.01
N VAL A 282 -11.15 -14.71 -8.05
CA VAL A 282 -10.11 -14.50 -9.08
C VAL A 282 -9.56 -13.06 -9.02
N GLY A 283 -10.03 -12.27 -8.04
CA GLY A 283 -9.75 -10.87 -7.84
C GLY A 283 -8.38 -10.60 -7.23
N VAL A 284 -8.08 -9.31 -7.04
CA VAL A 284 -6.76 -8.84 -6.63
C VAL A 284 -6.51 -9.03 -5.13
N PHE A 285 -7.57 -9.02 -4.32
CA PHE A 285 -7.48 -9.24 -2.88
C PHE A 285 -7.73 -10.72 -2.54
N ASP A 286 -6.71 -11.40 -2.01
CA ASP A 286 -6.89 -12.74 -1.48
C ASP A 286 -7.42 -12.71 -0.05
N VAL A 287 -8.75 -12.73 0.07
CA VAL A 287 -9.45 -12.87 1.35
C VAL A 287 -9.40 -14.33 1.86
N GLY A 288 -9.11 -15.31 1.01
CA GLY A 288 -9.12 -16.73 1.37
C GLY A 288 -10.51 -17.31 1.68
N ASP A 289 -10.73 -18.57 1.30
CA ASP A 289 -12.04 -19.23 1.43
C ASP A 289 -12.51 -19.36 2.88
N ARG A 290 -11.57 -19.54 3.82
CA ARG A 290 -11.90 -19.67 5.25
C ARG A 290 -12.46 -18.38 5.83
N ALA A 291 -11.93 -17.22 5.44
CA ALA A 291 -12.48 -15.94 5.87
C ALA A 291 -13.81 -15.61 5.20
N ARG A 292 -13.99 -15.97 3.92
CA ARG A 292 -15.29 -15.86 3.24
C ARG A 292 -16.36 -16.72 3.92
N ALA A 293 -16.02 -17.97 4.25
CA ALA A 293 -16.90 -18.86 4.99
C ALA A 293 -17.24 -18.30 6.37
N PHE A 294 -16.26 -17.71 7.06
CA PHE A 294 -16.47 -17.03 8.34
C PHE A 294 -17.44 -15.85 8.21
N LEU A 295 -17.21 -14.95 7.26
CA LEU A 295 -18.03 -13.75 7.06
C LEU A 295 -19.47 -14.09 6.62
N ALA A 296 -19.68 -15.26 6.03
CA ALA A 296 -20.99 -15.76 5.63
C ALA A 296 -21.70 -16.60 6.71
N SER A 297 -21.04 -16.90 7.84
CA SER A 297 -21.57 -17.78 8.88
C SER A 297 -22.03 -17.00 10.11
N ASP A 298 -23.23 -17.35 10.61
CA ASP A 298 -23.75 -16.83 11.89
C ASP A 298 -23.14 -17.56 13.11
N VAL A 299 -22.48 -18.70 12.90
CA VAL A 299 -21.92 -19.55 13.96
C VAL A 299 -20.46 -19.85 13.67
N ILE A 300 -19.61 -19.68 14.68
CA ILE A 300 -18.17 -19.91 14.57
C ILE A 300 -17.83 -21.18 15.33
N GLU A 301 -17.14 -22.11 14.67
CA GLU A 301 -16.58 -23.29 15.31
C GLU A 301 -15.50 -22.87 16.33
N ASP A 302 -15.54 -23.42 17.53
CA ASP A 302 -14.70 -22.95 18.66
C ASP A 302 -13.18 -23.03 18.36
N ASP A 303 -12.76 -23.96 17.51
CA ASP A 303 -11.36 -24.15 17.09
C ASP A 303 -10.84 -23.02 16.18
N LEU A 304 -11.73 -22.27 15.53
CA LEU A 304 -11.36 -21.11 14.70
C LEU A 304 -10.81 -19.94 15.54
N TRP A 305 -11.20 -19.84 16.81
CA TRP A 305 -10.74 -18.78 17.69
C TRP A 305 -9.27 -18.93 18.06
N ASP A 306 -8.80 -20.16 18.26
CA ASP A 306 -7.41 -20.46 18.63
C ASP A 306 -6.45 -20.20 17.45
N GLU A 307 -6.94 -20.41 16.22
CA GLU A 307 -6.15 -20.21 14.99
C GLU A 307 -6.22 -18.79 14.45
N TRP A 308 -7.07 -17.93 15.02
CA TRP A 308 -7.43 -16.62 14.47
C TRP A 308 -6.22 -15.72 14.17
N PHE A 309 -5.35 -15.55 15.17
CA PHE A 309 -4.13 -14.74 15.06
C PHE A 309 -2.91 -15.60 14.72
N THR A 310 -3.09 -16.90 14.47
CA THR A 310 -2.00 -17.80 14.11
C THR A 310 -1.57 -17.52 12.67
N PRO A 311 -0.28 -17.22 12.43
CA PRO A 311 0.22 -16.97 11.09
C PRO A 311 0.08 -18.18 10.18
N TYR A 312 -0.22 -17.94 8.91
CA TYR A 312 -0.27 -19.00 7.91
C TYR A 312 1.10 -19.69 7.74
N PRO A 313 1.11 -20.99 7.39
CA PRO A 313 2.36 -21.73 7.19
C PRO A 313 3.26 -21.06 6.15
N GLY A 314 4.53 -20.82 6.52
CA GLY A 314 5.52 -20.23 5.62
C GLY A 314 5.43 -18.72 5.44
N VAL A 315 4.51 -18.03 6.13
CA VAL A 315 4.37 -16.57 6.07
C VAL A 315 5.10 -15.91 7.24
N GLU A 316 5.77 -14.79 6.97
CA GLU A 316 6.48 -14.01 7.98
C GLU A 316 5.51 -13.32 8.95
N ARG A 317 5.74 -13.44 10.26
CA ARG A 317 4.90 -12.78 11.26
C ARG A 317 4.97 -11.26 11.17
N ARG A 318 3.84 -10.57 11.44
CA ARG A 318 3.84 -9.15 11.75
C ARG A 318 4.66 -8.89 13.03
N ASP A 319 5.09 -7.65 13.23
CA ASP A 319 5.84 -7.27 14.44
C ASP A 319 4.92 -7.30 15.68
N GLU A 320 5.04 -8.35 16.48
CA GLU A 320 4.24 -8.54 17.69
C GLU A 320 4.54 -7.49 18.79
N THR A 321 5.68 -6.78 18.70
CA THR A 321 6.20 -5.89 19.75
C THR A 321 5.85 -4.41 19.57
N ARG A 322 5.23 -4.04 18.44
CA ARG A 322 4.83 -2.66 18.10
C ARG A 322 3.79 -2.05 19.07
N GLY A 323 3.09 -2.90 19.84
CA GLY A 323 2.03 -2.46 20.74
C GLY A 323 0.76 -2.02 20.02
N PHE A 324 -0.16 -1.40 20.76
CA PHE A 324 -1.41 -0.85 20.24
C PHE A 324 -1.34 0.68 20.20
N ARG A 325 -2.00 1.30 19.22
CA ARG A 325 -2.11 2.77 19.18
C ARG A 325 -2.83 3.28 20.42
N SER A 326 -2.42 4.45 20.91
CA SER A 326 -2.95 5.14 22.09
C SER A 326 -4.14 6.03 21.81
#